data_AF-A0A7S2GF27-F1
#
_entry.id   AF-A0A7S2GF27-F1
#
_cell.length_a   1.000
_cell.length_b   1.000
_cell.length_c   1.000
_cell.angle_alpha   90.00
_cell.angle_beta   90.00
_cell.angle_gamma   90.00
#
_symmetry.space_group_name_H-M   'P 1'
#
loop_
_entity.id
_entity.type
_entity.pdbx_description
1 polymer ?
#
loop_
_entity_poly.entity_id
_entity_poly.type
_entity_poly.pdbx_seq_one_letter_code
_entity_poly.pdbx_strand_id
1 'polypeptide(L)'
;VINAIVFWFELGMSPSAEHTVSTAPGAGNGVWKQAVQWVDPVILKGAQESIEVEASHTLTRVKFRIVSPESVAAPEHHFAIPRWHLDMVADDVRNRAYDNAIYNAVKEMQYQRGKGVGVSVLDFGSGCGLLSFFAAR
;
A
#
# COMPACT_ATOMS: atom_id res chain seq x y z
N VAL A 1 -12.05 0.01 -9.57
CA VAL A 1 -10.63 0.39 -9.75
C VAL A 1 -9.81 -0.88 -9.64
N ILE A 2 -8.89 -1.09 -10.57
CA ILE A 2 -7.90 -2.16 -10.53
C ILE A 2 -6.57 -1.51 -10.16
N ASN A 3 -5.96 -1.94 -9.06
CA ASN A 3 -4.69 -1.38 -8.55
C ASN A 3 -3.67 -2.46 -8.16
N ALA A 4 -4.02 -3.74 -8.31
CA ALA A 4 -3.14 -4.84 -8.03
C ALA A 4 -3.50 -6.06 -8.88
N ILE A 5 -2.50 -6.91 -9.12
CA ILE A 5 -2.67 -8.24 -9.69
C ILE A 5 -2.29 -9.24 -8.60
N VAL A 6 -3.27 -10.06 -8.22
CA VAL A 6 -3.09 -11.18 -7.30
C VAL A 6 -2.84 -12.42 -8.14
N PHE A 7 -1.77 -13.14 -7.86
CA PHE A 7 -1.40 -14.34 -8.61
C PHE A 7 -0.92 -15.46 -7.69
N TRP A 8 -1.09 -16.67 -8.18
CA TRP A 8 -0.74 -17.92 -7.51
C TRP A 8 -0.36 -18.94 -8.59
N PHE A 9 0.00 -20.15 -8.17
CA PHE A 9 0.29 -21.23 -9.11
C PHE A 9 -0.31 -22.55 -8.64
N GLU A 10 -0.37 -23.47 -9.59
CA GLU A 10 -0.67 -24.87 -9.36
C GLU A 10 0.50 -25.70 -9.88
N LEU A 11 0.98 -26.62 -9.06
CA LEU A 11 2.10 -27.49 -9.39
C LEU A 11 1.58 -28.92 -9.53
N GLY A 12 1.53 -29.40 -10.76
CA GLY A 12 1.28 -30.82 -11.06
C GLY A 12 2.51 -31.64 -10.68
N MET A 13 2.30 -32.61 -9.78
CA MET A 13 3.35 -33.51 -9.28
C MET A 13 3.43 -34.82 -10.10
N SER A 14 2.48 -35.03 -11.02
CA SER A 14 2.45 -36.13 -11.97
C SER A 14 2.06 -35.63 -13.36
N PRO A 15 2.44 -36.34 -14.45
CA PRO A 15 2.01 -35.99 -15.79
C PRO A 15 0.49 -35.97 -15.98
N SER A 16 -0.27 -36.71 -15.16
CA SER A 16 -1.73 -36.73 -15.18
C SER A 16 -2.38 -35.57 -14.43
N ALA A 17 -1.60 -34.75 -13.72
CA ALA A 17 -2.07 -33.69 -12.81
C ALA A 17 -3.03 -34.18 -11.69
N GLU A 18 -3.15 -35.49 -11.50
CA GLU A 18 -3.96 -36.11 -10.44
C GLU A 18 -3.52 -35.68 -9.03
N HIS A 19 -2.23 -35.43 -8.88
CA HIS A 19 -1.65 -34.84 -7.68
C HIS A 19 -1.21 -33.42 -7.98
N THR A 20 -1.95 -32.45 -7.47
CA THR A 20 -1.68 -31.02 -7.66
C THR A 20 -1.54 -30.33 -6.32
N VAL A 21 -0.51 -29.50 -6.19
CA VAL A 21 -0.35 -28.57 -5.07
C VAL A 21 -0.76 -27.19 -5.56
N SER A 22 -1.83 -26.62 -5.01
CA SER A 22 -2.33 -25.30 -5.39
C SER A 22 -2.05 -24.29 -4.30
N THR A 23 -1.54 -23.10 -4.65
CA THR A 23 -1.46 -21.95 -3.75
C THR A 23 -2.61 -20.97 -3.97
N ALA A 24 -3.74 -21.42 -4.54
CA ALA A 24 -4.91 -20.58 -4.73
C ALA A 24 -5.46 -20.05 -3.37
N PRO A 25 -6.13 -18.88 -3.36
CA PRO A 25 -6.86 -18.42 -2.19
C PRO A 25 -7.81 -19.53 -1.68
N GLY A 26 -7.68 -19.92 -0.42
CA GLY A 26 -8.51 -20.96 0.19
C GLY A 26 -8.01 -22.41 0.04
N ALA A 27 -6.87 -22.65 -0.64
CA ALA A 27 -6.32 -24.00 -0.83
C ALA A 27 -5.74 -24.67 0.43
N GLY A 28 -5.74 -23.99 1.58
CA GLY A 28 -5.39 -24.57 2.89
C GLY A 28 -3.89 -24.80 3.15
N ASN A 29 -3.00 -24.45 2.22
CA ASN A 29 -1.56 -24.59 2.38
C ASN A 29 -0.91 -23.35 3.02
N GLY A 30 -1.09 -23.15 4.33
CA GLY A 30 -0.63 -21.95 5.04
C GLY A 30 0.87 -21.59 4.96
N VAL A 31 1.71 -22.47 4.38
CA VAL A 31 3.16 -22.26 4.20
C VAL A 31 3.48 -21.45 2.94
N TRP A 32 2.75 -21.67 1.84
CA TRP A 32 2.95 -20.95 0.57
C TRP A 32 1.78 -20.01 0.34
N LYS A 33 2.07 -18.72 0.21
CA LYS A 33 1.06 -17.67 0.09
C LYS A 33 0.89 -17.24 -1.37
N GLN A 34 -0.22 -16.57 -1.62
CA GLN A 34 -0.42 -15.83 -2.86
C GLN A 34 0.53 -14.63 -2.91
N ALA A 35 0.87 -14.22 -4.12
CA ALA A 35 1.64 -13.01 -4.36
C ALA A 35 0.72 -11.90 -4.86
N VAL A 36 1.09 -10.66 -4.53
CA VAL A 36 0.37 -9.46 -4.97
C VAL A 36 1.37 -8.48 -5.54
N GLN A 37 1.20 -8.10 -6.79
CA GLN A 37 1.92 -7.00 -7.40
C GLN A 37 1.00 -5.79 -7.53
N TRP A 38 1.38 -4.67 -6.94
CA TRP A 38 0.70 -3.40 -7.18
C TRP A 38 0.99 -2.92 -8.60
N VAL A 39 -0.02 -2.34 -9.23
CA VAL A 39 0.04 -1.75 -10.57
C VAL A 39 -0.60 -0.37 -10.52
N ASP A 40 -0.30 0.45 -11.52
CA ASP A 40 -0.90 1.77 -11.60
C ASP A 40 -2.44 1.66 -11.70
N PRO A 41 -3.20 2.48 -10.95
CA PRO A 41 -4.64 2.33 -10.89
C PRO A 41 -5.33 2.56 -12.23
N VAL A 42 -6.15 1.60 -12.62
CA VAL A 42 -7.03 1.68 -13.79
C VAL A 42 -8.48 1.73 -13.36
N ILE A 43 -9.23 2.70 -13.89
CA ILE A 43 -10.66 2.84 -13.63
C ILE A 43 -11.41 2.26 -14.82
N LEU A 44 -12.10 1.15 -14.60
CA LEU A 44 -13.08 0.61 -15.54
C LEU A 44 -14.44 1.28 -15.31
N LYS A 45 -15.10 1.72 -16.38
CA LYS A 45 -16.41 2.39 -16.36
C LYS A 45 -17.59 1.42 -16.42
N GLY A 46 -17.37 0.16 -16.78
CA GLY A 46 -18.43 -0.84 -16.87
C GLY A 46 -17.93 -2.28 -16.88
N ALA A 47 -18.84 -3.23 -16.63
CA ALA A 47 -18.52 -4.66 -16.55
C ALA A 47 -18.09 -5.31 -17.88
N GLN A 48 -18.28 -4.62 -19.01
CA GLN A 48 -17.86 -5.09 -20.34
C GLN A 48 -16.47 -4.60 -20.75
N GLU A 49 -15.85 -3.72 -19.94
CA GLU A 49 -14.48 -3.27 -20.22
C GLU A 49 -13.47 -4.34 -19.79
N SER A 50 -12.46 -4.56 -20.62
CA SER A 50 -11.37 -5.50 -20.37
C SER A 50 -10.07 -4.75 -20.13
N ILE A 51 -9.15 -5.41 -19.42
CA ILE A 51 -7.76 -4.99 -19.35
C ILE A 51 -6.91 -5.92 -20.18
N GLU A 52 -5.89 -5.39 -20.81
CA GLU A 52 -4.81 -6.18 -21.39
C GLU A 52 -3.62 -6.15 -20.44
N VAL A 53 -3.13 -7.34 -20.08
CA VAL A 53 -2.04 -7.51 -19.11
C VAL A 53 -0.91 -8.25 -19.79
N GLU A 54 0.26 -7.61 -19.81
CA GLU A 54 1.51 -8.27 -20.17
C GLU A 54 2.08 -8.96 -18.93
N ALA A 55 2.25 -10.27 -18.98
CA ALA A 55 2.98 -11.05 -17.99
C ALA A 55 4.38 -11.36 -18.53
N SER A 56 5.40 -11.07 -17.74
CA SER A 56 6.81 -11.33 -18.07
C SER A 56 7.51 -11.98 -16.90
N HIS A 57 8.59 -12.72 -17.16
CA HIS A 57 9.38 -13.30 -16.10
C HIS A 57 10.88 -13.32 -16.42
N THR A 58 11.68 -13.41 -15.36
CA THR A 58 13.11 -13.67 -15.41
C THR A 58 13.38 -14.99 -14.68
N LEU A 59 14.65 -15.31 -14.44
CA LEU A 59 15.02 -16.46 -13.61
C LEU A 59 14.46 -16.38 -12.19
N THR A 60 14.26 -15.17 -11.65
CA THR A 60 13.95 -14.98 -10.21
C THR A 60 12.68 -14.18 -9.94
N ARG A 61 12.00 -13.68 -10.97
CA ARG A 61 10.86 -12.76 -10.81
C ARG A 61 9.81 -12.96 -11.87
N VAL A 62 8.56 -12.80 -11.47
CA VAL A 62 7.41 -12.58 -12.36
C VAL A 62 7.00 -11.11 -12.22
N LYS A 63 6.66 -10.48 -13.34
CA LYS A 63 6.19 -9.10 -13.39
C LYS A 63 4.98 -8.98 -14.31
N PHE A 64 4.00 -8.19 -13.89
CA PHE A 64 2.83 -7.84 -14.68
C PHE A 64 2.82 -6.35 -15.03
N ARG A 65 2.26 -5.99 -16.18
CA ARG A 65 2.02 -4.61 -16.61
C ARG A 65 0.65 -4.53 -17.28
N ILE A 66 -0.18 -3.57 -16.88
CA ILE A 66 -1.41 -3.27 -17.63
C ILE A 66 -0.99 -2.42 -18.84
N VAL A 67 -1.29 -2.90 -20.04
CA VAL A 67 -0.95 -2.22 -21.30
C VAL A 67 -2.15 -1.54 -21.93
N SER A 68 -3.38 -1.94 -21.55
CA SER A 68 -4.62 -1.29 -21.95
C SER A 68 -5.69 -1.45 -20.87
N PRO A 69 -6.49 -0.41 -20.56
CA PRO A 69 -6.36 0.96 -21.05
C PRO A 69 -5.11 1.66 -20.48
N GLU A 70 -4.67 2.73 -21.13
CA GLU A 70 -3.50 3.50 -20.69
C GLU A 70 -3.71 4.06 -19.27
N SER A 71 -2.70 3.91 -18.41
CA SER A 71 -2.72 4.46 -17.05
C SER A 71 -2.91 5.97 -17.09
N VAL A 72 -3.81 6.49 -16.25
CA VAL A 72 -4.23 7.91 -16.26
C VAL A 72 -3.09 8.86 -15.84
N ALA A 73 -2.06 8.34 -15.16
CA ALA A 73 -0.79 9.01 -14.90
C ALA A 73 0.19 7.97 -14.36
N ALA A 74 1.44 7.96 -14.81
CA ALA A 74 2.49 7.17 -14.16
C ALA A 74 2.74 7.74 -12.76
N PRO A 75 2.39 7.05 -11.67
CA PRO A 75 2.74 7.49 -10.33
C PRO A 75 4.26 7.48 -10.21
N GLU A 76 4.84 8.54 -9.66
CA GLU A 76 6.23 8.45 -9.21
C GLU A 76 6.27 7.56 -7.96
N HIS A 77 6.78 6.34 -8.15
CA HIS A 77 6.95 5.37 -7.08
C HIS A 77 8.16 5.76 -6.21
N HIS A 78 7.93 6.61 -5.21
CA HIS A 78 8.93 6.94 -4.20
C HIS A 78 8.93 5.86 -3.11
N PHE A 79 9.94 4.98 -3.11
CA PHE A 79 10.11 3.94 -2.09
C PHE A 79 10.63 4.53 -0.77
N ALA A 80 9.77 5.22 -0.03
CA ALA A 80 10.13 5.78 1.28
C ALA A 80 9.69 4.88 2.45
N ILE A 81 8.73 3.97 2.24
CA ILE A 81 8.15 3.16 3.32
C ILE A 81 7.84 1.72 2.89
N PRO A 82 8.01 0.74 3.80
CA PRO A 82 7.62 -0.65 3.53
C PRO A 82 6.10 -0.79 3.47
N ARG A 83 5.61 -1.82 2.76
CA ARG A 83 4.17 -2.03 2.52
C ARG A 83 3.33 -2.05 3.79
N TRP A 84 3.80 -2.68 4.86
CA TRP A 84 3.08 -2.74 6.14
C TRP A 84 2.87 -1.35 6.77
N HIS A 85 3.66 -0.36 6.39
CA HIS A 85 3.53 1.01 6.90
C HIS A 85 2.38 1.77 6.24
N LEU A 86 1.92 1.34 5.06
CA LEU A 86 0.79 1.96 4.37
C LEU A 86 -0.51 1.82 5.18
N ASP A 87 -0.70 0.69 5.87
CA ASP A 87 -1.86 0.49 6.74
C ASP A 87 -1.87 1.50 7.90
N MET A 88 -0.70 1.80 8.47
CA MET A 88 -0.56 2.84 9.50
C MET A 88 -0.86 4.24 8.94
N VAL A 89 -0.39 4.53 7.72
CA VAL A 89 -0.66 5.83 7.06
C VAL A 89 -2.14 5.97 6.69
N ALA A 90 -2.81 4.88 6.32
CA ALA A 90 -4.23 4.87 5.96
C ALA A 90 -5.20 4.76 7.16
N ASP A 91 -4.69 4.57 8.38
CA ASP A 91 -5.53 4.44 9.57
C ASP A 91 -6.09 5.80 10.03
N ASP A 92 -7.29 6.12 9.55
CA ASP A 92 -7.99 7.37 9.86
C ASP A 92 -8.33 7.56 11.34
N VAL A 93 -8.58 6.49 12.08
CA VAL A 93 -8.95 6.59 13.50
C VAL A 93 -7.70 6.96 14.29
N ARG A 94 -6.60 6.24 14.06
CA ARG A 94 -5.30 6.52 14.65
C ARG A 94 -4.83 7.92 14.29
N ASN A 95 -4.85 8.27 13.00
CA ASN A 95 -4.33 9.54 12.52
C ASN A 95 -5.09 10.74 13.09
N ARG A 96 -6.43 10.67 13.14
CA ARG A 96 -7.24 11.73 13.78
C ARG A 96 -6.98 11.84 15.28
N ALA A 97 -6.76 10.72 15.98
CA ALA A 97 -6.45 10.76 17.40
C ALA A 97 -5.11 11.47 17.67
N TYR A 98 -4.06 11.14 16.90
CA TYR A 98 -2.76 11.81 17.01
C TYR A 98 -2.82 13.28 16.60
N ASP A 99 -3.47 13.60 15.48
CA ASP A 99 -3.63 14.98 15.00
C ASP A 99 -4.30 15.85 16.06
N ASN A 100 -5.45 15.42 16.59
CA ASN A 100 -6.17 16.14 17.64
C ASN A 100 -5.32 16.31 18.92
N ALA A 101 -4.62 15.26 19.35
CA ALA A 101 -3.81 15.31 20.56
C ALA A 101 -2.62 16.27 20.42
N ILE A 102 -1.92 16.20 19.28
CA ILE A 102 -0.78 17.09 18.97
C ILE A 102 -1.26 18.53 18.85
N TYR A 103 -2.35 18.76 18.11
CA TYR A 103 -2.95 20.09 17.96
C TYR A 103 -3.28 20.73 19.31
N ASN A 104 -3.98 19.98 20.18
CA ASN A 104 -4.36 20.49 21.50
C ASN A 104 -3.13 20.79 22.37
N ALA A 105 -2.11 19.93 22.35
CA ALA A 105 -0.87 20.14 23.11
C ALA A 105 -0.09 21.37 22.62
N VAL A 106 0.04 21.55 21.30
CA VAL A 106 0.72 22.72 20.72
C VAL A 106 -0.04 24.00 21.04
N LYS A 107 -1.37 24.00 20.90
CA LYS A 107 -2.23 25.15 21.20
C LYS A 107 -2.15 25.57 22.66
N GLU A 108 -2.16 24.60 23.58
CA GLU A 108 -2.00 24.86 25.01
C GLU A 108 -0.62 25.50 25.28
N MET A 109 0.44 24.95 24.72
CA MET A 109 1.80 25.49 24.88
C MET A 109 1.96 26.90 24.30
N GLN A 110 1.31 27.20 23.17
CA GLN A 110 1.28 28.55 22.59
C GLN A 110 0.53 29.53 23.50
N TYR A 111 -0.60 29.11 24.08
CA TYR A 111 -1.36 29.93 25.03
C TYR A 111 -0.51 30.28 26.26
N GLN A 112 0.17 29.28 26.85
CA GLN A 112 1.02 29.47 28.02
C GLN A 112 2.27 30.35 27.74
N ARG A 113 2.82 30.30 26.53
CA ARG A 113 4.00 31.10 26.14
C ARG A 113 3.68 32.53 25.71
N GLY A 114 2.41 32.82 25.43
CA GLY A 114 1.96 34.12 24.97
C GLY A 114 1.93 34.26 23.44
N LYS A 115 1.13 35.23 23.00
CA LYS A 115 0.80 35.44 21.59
C LYS A 115 2.06 35.75 20.75
N GLY A 116 2.24 35.01 19.66
CA GLY A 116 3.34 35.22 18.70
C GLY A 116 4.62 34.43 19.00
N VAL A 117 4.65 33.63 20.08
CA VAL A 117 5.78 32.75 20.40
C VAL A 117 5.55 31.37 19.79
N GLY A 118 6.46 30.94 18.90
CA GLY A 118 6.43 29.60 18.31
C GLY A 118 6.69 28.48 19.33
N VAL A 119 6.21 27.28 19.03
CA VAL A 119 6.48 26.06 19.81
C VAL A 119 7.38 25.16 18.99
N SER A 120 8.51 24.75 19.56
CA SER A 120 9.37 23.73 18.96
C SER A 120 8.88 22.34 19.35
N VAL A 121 8.64 21.49 18.37
CA VAL A 121 8.19 20.10 18.58
C VAL A 121 9.28 19.16 18.10
N LEU A 122 9.59 18.13 18.90
CA LEU A 122 10.50 17.04 18.55
C LEU A 122 9.67 15.77 18.31
N ASP A 123 9.69 15.28 17.08
CA ASP A 123 9.20 13.95 16.71
C ASP A 123 10.38 12.98 16.72
N PHE A 124 10.20 11.81 17.33
CA PHE A 124 11.22 10.77 17.38
C PHE A 124 10.63 9.41 17.03
N GLY A 125 11.08 8.85 15.91
CA GLY A 125 10.65 7.55 15.42
C GLY A 125 11.27 7.21 14.07
N SER A 126 11.10 5.96 13.64
CA SER A 126 11.62 5.44 12.35
C SER A 126 10.52 5.36 11.28
N GLY A 127 9.69 6.39 11.16
CA GLY A 127 8.53 6.43 10.26
C GLY A 127 8.67 7.44 9.11
N CYS A 128 7.55 7.76 8.45
CA CYS A 128 7.51 8.72 7.35
C CYS A 128 7.37 10.20 7.75
N GLY A 129 7.51 10.53 9.04
CA GLY A 129 7.35 11.91 9.54
C GLY A 129 5.90 12.42 9.59
N LEU A 130 4.90 11.53 9.54
CA LEU A 130 3.49 11.91 9.59
C LEU A 130 3.11 12.71 10.84
N LEU A 131 3.70 12.41 12.01
CA LEU A 131 3.42 13.14 13.25
C LEU A 131 4.07 14.53 13.25
N SER A 132 5.29 14.64 12.75
CA SER A 132 5.93 15.94 12.46
C SER A 132 5.07 16.81 11.55
N PHE A 133 4.44 16.21 10.53
CA PHE A 133 3.51 16.91 9.65
C PHE A 133 2.28 17.43 10.39
N PHE A 134 1.68 16.64 11.30
CA PHE A 134 0.59 17.12 12.16
C PHE A 134 1.02 18.26 13.08
N ALA A 135 2.24 18.20 13.62
CA ALA A 135 2.78 19.23 14.50
C ALA A 135 3.06 20.57 13.80
N ALA A 136 3.25 20.57 12.47
CA ALA A 136 3.62 21.74 11.69
C ALA A 136 2.42 22.53 11.12
N ARG A 137 1.19 22.06 11.29
CA ARG A 137 -0.04 22.72 10.82
C ARG A 137 -0.45 23.92 11.66
#